data_AF-X1HG02-F1
#
_entry.id   AF-X1HG02-F1
#
_cell.length_a   1.000
_cell.length_b   1.000
_cell.length_c   1.000
_cell.angle_alpha   90.00
_cell.angle_beta   90.00
_cell.angle_gamma   90.00
#
_symmetry.space_group_name_H-M   'P 1'
#
loop_
_entity.id
_entity.type
_entity.pdbx_description
1 polymer ?
#
loop_
_entity_poly.entity_id
_entity_poly.type
_entity_poly.pdbx_seq_one_letter_code
_entity_poly.pdbx_strand_id
1 'polypeptide(L)' 'FGRAKDYSVKEKEELNKIILNVIRDKFNVSDIPVIVDMDFGHTDPKLILPLGCMVSLNPITKELTLIDDPFN' A
#
# COMPACT_ATOMS: atom_id res chain seq x y z
N PHE A 1 -0.74 -0.59 1.41
CA PHE A 1 -0.65 -1.17 2.77
C PHE A 1 0.79 -1.05 3.26
N GLY A 2 0.98 -0.61 4.50
CA GLY A 2 2.31 -0.52 5.11
C GLY A 2 2.86 -1.91 5.44
N ARG A 3 4.18 -2.02 5.57
CA ARG A 3 4.85 -3.28 5.94
C ARG A 3 4.39 -3.75 7.33
N ALA A 4 3.95 -5.00 7.41
CA ALA A 4 3.53 -5.61 8.68
C ALA A 4 4.73 -5.78 9.63
N LYS A 5 4.64 -5.19 10.83
CA LYS A 5 5.67 -5.28 11.85
C LYS A 5 5.65 -6.66 12.52
N ASP A 6 6.82 -7.26 12.72
CA ASP A 6 7.05 -8.53 13.42
C ASP A 6 6.43 -9.78 12.75
N TYR A 7 5.96 -9.68 11.51
CA TYR A 7 5.45 -10.83 10.75
C TYR A 7 6.60 -11.60 10.10
N SER A 8 6.54 -12.92 10.19
CA SER A 8 7.35 -13.84 9.38
C SER A 8 7.01 -13.71 7.89
N VAL A 9 7.86 -14.26 7.02
CA VAL A 9 7.61 -14.29 5.57
C VAL A 9 6.29 -14.98 5.24
N LYS A 10 6.00 -16.10 5.91
CA LYS A 10 4.78 -16.87 5.70
C LYS A 10 3.52 -16.08 6.09
N GLU A 11 3.55 -15.41 7.23
CA GLU A 11 2.42 -14.59 7.68
C GLU A 11 2.16 -13.39 6.74
N LYS A 12 3.22 -12.81 6.15
CA LYS A 12 3.07 -11.76 5.13
C LYS A 12 2.40 -12.28 3.86
N GLU A 13 2.79 -13.46 3.39
CA GLU A 13 2.15 -14.09 2.23
C GLU A 13 0.68 -14.42 2.48
N GLU A 14 0.34 -14.90 3.68
CA GLU A 14 -1.04 -15.14 4.10
C GLU A 14 -1.85 -13.85 4.16
N LEU A 15 -1.30 -12.78 4.74
CA LEU A 15 -1.92 -11.46 4.76
C LEU A 15 -2.20 -10.94 3.33
N ASN A 16 -1.24 -11.07 2.41
CA ASN A 16 -1.41 -10.66 1.03
C ASN A 16 -2.54 -11.42 0.33
N LYS A 17 -2.67 -12.73 0.58
CA LYS A 17 -3.80 -13.54 0.06
C LYS A 17 -5.14 -13.07 0.61
N ILE A 18 -5.21 -12.75 1.90
CA ILE A 18 -6.43 -12.23 2.55
C ILE A 18 -6.84 -10.89 1.95
N ILE A 19 -5.90 -9.96 1.77
CA ILE A 19 -6.15 -8.64 1.16
C ILE A 19 -6.76 -8.82 -0.24
N LEU A 20 -6.15 -9.69 -1.07
CA LEU A 20 -6.65 -9.95 -2.42
C LEU A 20 -8.02 -10.63 -2.41
N ASN A 21 -8.25 -11.60 -1.53
CA ASN A 21 -9.54 -12.27 -1.42
C ASN A 21 -10.67 -11.29 -1.04
N VAL A 22 -10.40 -10.38 -0.11
CA VAL A 22 -11.37 -9.37 0.28
C VAL A 22 -11.68 -8.44 -0.91
N ILE A 23 -10.65 -7.83 -1.51
CA ILE A 23 -10.85 -6.81 -2.55
C ILE A 23 -11.43 -7.43 -3.84
N ARG A 24 -10.82 -8.52 -4.33
CA ARG A 24 -11.19 -9.13 -5.61
C ARG A 24 -12.40 -10.03 -5.50
N ASP A 25 -12.43 -10.93 -4.52
CA ASP A 25 -13.46 -11.98 -4.50
C ASP A 25 -14.71 -11.55 -3.73
N LYS A 26 -14.57 -10.84 -2.60
CA LYS A 26 -15.72 -10.43 -1.78
C LYS A 26 -16.35 -9.13 -2.26
N PHE A 27 -15.54 -8.15 -2.65
CA PHE A 27 -16.05 -6.87 -3.16
C PHE A 27 -16.17 -6.83 -4.69
N ASN A 28 -15.71 -7.88 -5.40
CA ASN A 28 -15.75 -7.98 -6.86
C ASN A 28 -15.04 -6.81 -7.56
N VAL A 29 -13.89 -6.39 -7.02
CA VAL A 29 -13.08 -5.29 -7.56
C VAL A 29 -11.72 -5.83 -8.00
N SER A 30 -11.62 -6.19 -9.28
CA SER A 30 -10.38 -6.74 -9.86
C SER A 30 -9.40 -5.68 -10.35
N ASP A 31 -9.89 -4.48 -10.66
CA ASP A 31 -9.16 -3.52 -11.49
C ASP A 31 -8.51 -2.38 -10.68
N ILE A 32 -8.65 -2.41 -9.35
CA ILE A 32 -7.98 -1.45 -8.47
C ILE A 32 -6.57 -1.96 -8.15
N PRO A 33 -5.52 -1.16 -8.41
CA PRO A 33 -4.16 -1.49 -7.99
C PRO A 33 -4.03 -1.59 -6.46
N VAL A 34 -3.34 -2.63 -6.00
CA VAL A 34 -3.05 -2.84 -4.57
C VAL A 34 -1.54 -2.92 -4.38
N ILE A 35 -0.99 -2.04 -3.55
CA ILE A 35 0.41 -2.04 -3.12
C ILE A 35 0.48 -2.54 -1.67
N VAL A 36 1.42 -3.43 -1.39
CA VAL A 36 1.76 -3.92 -0.04
C VAL A 36 3.22 -3.63 0.28
N ASP A 37 3.62 -3.79 1.53
CA ASP A 37 4.99 -3.59 2.02
C ASP A 37 5.58 -2.18 1.80
N MET A 38 4.73 -1.16 1.73
CA MET A 38 5.21 0.23 1.67
C MET A 38 5.89 0.66 2.98
N ASP A 39 6.86 1.55 2.86
CA ASP A 39 7.64 2.11 3.97
C ASP A 39 6.85 3.18 4.74
N PHE A 40 5.75 2.79 5.38
CA PHE A 40 5.03 3.61 6.34
C PHE A 40 4.43 2.72 7.45
N GLY A 41 3.97 3.34 8.54
CA GLY A 41 3.36 2.61 9.67
C GLY A 41 4.39 2.24 10.73
N HIS A 42 4.39 1.00 11.21
CA HIS A 42 5.12 0.63 12.43
C HIS A 42 6.57 0.14 12.22
N THR A 43 7.05 0.00 10.98
CA THR A 43 8.44 -0.38 10.67
C THR A 43 9.26 0.81 10.18
N ASP A 44 10.58 0.82 10.41
CA ASP A 44 11.49 1.86 9.91
C ASP A 44 12.28 1.38 8.67
N PRO A 45 12.69 2.28 7.76
CA PRO A 45 12.38 3.72 7.71
C PRO A 45 10.90 4.01 7.34
N LYS A 46 10.46 5.26 7.53
CA LYS A 46 9.08 5.69 7.21
C LYS A 46 9.06 6.91 6.28
N LEU A 47 8.28 6.79 5.22
CA LEU A 47 7.80 7.90 4.41
C LEU A 47 6.65 8.61 5.14
N ILE A 48 6.62 9.93 5.01
CA ILE A 48 5.49 10.75 5.46
C ILE A 48 4.40 10.70 4.38
N LEU A 49 3.17 10.42 4.78
CA LEU A 49 1.99 10.50 3.92
C LEU A 49 1.15 11.71 4.36
N PRO A 50 1.28 12.88 3.71
CA PRO A 50 0.49 14.05 4.05
C PRO A 50 -0.99 13.78 3.79
N LEU A 51 -1.83 14.10 4.77
CA LEU A 51 -3.27 13.91 4.65
C LEU A 51 -3.87 14.98 3.74
N GLY A 52 -4.63 14.56 2.74
CA GLY A 52 -5.33 15.45 1.81
C GLY A 52 -4.57 15.77 0.52
N CYS A 53 -3.28 15.44 0.42
CA CYS A 53 -2.52 15.60 -0.82
C CYS A 53 -2.86 14.53 -1.86
N MET A 54 -2.82 14.91 -3.13
CA MET A 54 -2.96 14.00 -4.26
C MET A 54 -1.69 13.15 -4.44
N VAL A 55 -1.90 11.85 -4.65
CA VAL A 55 -0.84 10.89 -4.97
C VAL A 55 -1.19 10.19 -6.28
N SER A 56 -0.21 10.07 -7.18
CA SER A 56 -0.30 9.25 -8.37
C SER A 56 0.33 7.88 -8.12
N LEU A 57 -0.32 6.83 -8.60
CA LEU A 57 0.17 5.45 -8.57
C LEU A 57 0.20 4.88 -9.99
N ASN A 58 1.38 4.47 -10.44
CA ASN A 58 1.54 3.71 -11.67
C ASN A 58 1.89 2.24 -11.36
N PRO A 59 0.96 1.29 -11.54
CA PRO A 59 1.21 -0.13 -11.25
C PRO A 59 2.14 -0.81 -12.26
N ILE A 60 2.32 -0.23 -13.45
CA ILE A 60 3.22 -0.77 -14.49
C ILE A 60 4.67 -0.46 -14.13
N THR A 61 4.97 0.81 -13.80
CA THR A 61 6.33 1.24 -13.41
C THR A 61 6.61 1.04 -11.92
N LYS A 62 5.57 0.76 -11.12
CA LYS A 62 5.60 0.63 -9.65
C LYS A 62 6.01 1.92 -8.94
N GLU A 63 5.66 3.06 -9.53
CA GLU A 63 5.95 4.37 -8.98
C GLU A 63 4.76 4.89 -8.17
N LEU A 64 5.08 5.53 -7.06
CA LEU A 64 4.14 6.30 -6.24
C LEU A 64 4.72 7.70 -6.06
N THR A 65 3.97 8.73 -6.49
CA THR A 65 4.44 10.11 -6.55
C THR A 65 3.45 11.02 -5.84
N LEU A 66 3.93 11.78 -4.87
CA LEU A 66 3.18 12.90 -4.29
C LEU A 66 3.11 14.03 -5.33
N ILE A 67 1.91 14.41 -5.73
CA ILE A 67 1.69 15.40 -6.81
C ILE A 67 1.64 16.82 -6.25
N ASP A 68 1.07 16.98 -5.06
CA ASP A 68 0.89 18.27 -4.42
C ASP A 68 1.99 18.56 -3.39
N ASP A 69 2.29 19.84 -3.20
CA ASP A 69 3.12 20.28 -2.08
C ASP A 69 2.29 20.28 -0.79
N PRO A 70 2.70 19.55 0.27
CA PRO A 70 1.97 19.51 1.53
C PRO A 70 2.09 20.78 2.38
N PHE A 71 2.87 21.78 1.94
CA PHE A 71 3.13 23.02 2.67
C PHE A 71 2.67 24.29 1.95
N ASN A 72 2.07 24.18 0.75
CA ASN A 72 1.51 25.30 0.00
C ASN A 72 0.05 25.61 0.35
#